data_AF-A0A536TJQ4-F1
#
_entry.id   AF-A0A536TJQ4-F1
#
_cell.length_a   1.000
_cell.length_b   1.000
_cell.length_c   1.000
_cell.angle_alpha   90.00
_cell.angle_beta   90.00
_cell.angle_gamma   90.00
#
_symmetry.space_group_name_H-M   'P 1'
#
loop_
_entity.id
_entity.type
_entity.pdbx_description
1 polymer ?
#
loop_
_entity_poly.entity_id
_entity_poly.type
_entity_poly.pdbx_seq_one_letter_code
_entity_poly.pdbx_strand_id
1 'polypeptide(L)'
;MKGLHRAAISVPAAVLCLLAGLVCAAPAAEALKSYNVVLNETSVSGISSGAFMAVQFGVANSAVIAGVAATAGGPYFCAADDAAGKFDLSGVLARCMQRDPLYPKKSINKRQMTRMFRQTNAWAKSGKIDATA
;
A
#
# COMPACT_ATOMS: atom_id res chain seq x y z
N MET A 1 25.24 44.87 2.82
CA MET A 1 25.44 44.72 1.37
C MET A 1 24.55 43.57 0.88
N LYS A 2 23.60 43.91 -0.01
CA LYS A 2 22.87 43.09 -1.02
C LYS A 2 22.26 41.75 -0.58
N GLY A 3 20.92 41.76 -0.49
CA GLY A 3 20.07 40.59 -0.31
C GLY A 3 20.11 39.62 -1.49
N LEU A 4 19.97 38.34 -1.17
CA LEU A 4 19.89 37.25 -2.12
C LEU A 4 18.44 37.15 -2.62
N HIS A 5 18.18 37.70 -3.81
CA HIS A 5 16.88 37.60 -4.47
C HIS A 5 16.62 36.13 -4.86
N ARG A 6 15.63 35.51 -4.22
CA ARG A 6 15.02 34.27 -4.71
C ARG A 6 14.33 34.60 -6.03
N ALA A 7 14.96 34.29 -7.16
CA ALA A 7 14.31 34.33 -8.45
C ALA A 7 13.25 33.22 -8.49
N ALA A 8 12.01 33.55 -8.14
CA ALA A 8 10.87 32.72 -8.43
C ALA A 8 10.68 32.73 -9.95
N ILE A 9 11.13 31.68 -10.63
CA ILE A 9 10.84 31.47 -12.04
C ILE A 9 9.35 31.17 -12.13
N SER A 10 8.54 32.17 -12.48
CA SER A 10 7.11 31.98 -12.75
C SER A 10 7.00 31.21 -14.06
N VAL A 11 6.88 29.89 -14.00
CA VAL A 11 6.53 29.09 -15.18
C VAL A 11 5.09 29.46 -15.53
N PRO A 12 4.83 30.08 -16.70
CA PRO A 12 3.48 30.45 -17.08
C PRO A 12 2.62 29.19 -17.19
N ALA A 13 1.39 29.22 -16.67
CA ALA A 13 0.46 28.09 -16.66
C ALA A 13 0.30 27.42 -18.05
N ALA A 14 0.47 28.18 -19.13
CA ALA A 14 0.46 27.69 -20.50
C ALA A 14 1.58 26.68 -20.82
N VAL A 15 2.77 26.80 -20.22
CA VAL A 15 3.89 25.87 -20.43
C VAL A 15 3.66 24.54 -19.72
N LEU A 16 3.03 24.58 -18.53
CA LEU A 16 2.60 23.37 -17.81
C LEU A 16 1.46 22.65 -18.56
N CYS A 17 0.54 23.40 -19.17
CA CYS A 17 -0.53 22.84 -20.00
C CYS A 17 -0.02 22.23 -21.31
N LEU A 18 1.02 22.80 -21.96
CA LEU A 18 1.60 22.20 -23.17
C LEU A 18 2.28 20.86 -22.90
N LEU A 19 2.92 20.69 -21.73
CA LEU A 19 3.55 19.42 -21.33
C LEU A 19 2.51 18.33 -20.99
N ALA A 20 1.31 18.72 -20.55
CA ALA A 20 0.19 17.80 -20.31
C ALA A 20 -0.45 17.27 -21.60
N GLY A 21 -0.23 17.92 -22.76
CA GLY A 21 -0.70 17.47 -24.06
C GLY A 21 0.13 16.33 -24.68
N LEU A 22 1.32 16.06 -24.14
CA LEU A 22 2.20 14.95 -24.58
C LEU A 22 1.90 13.64 -23.84
N VAL A 23 0.67 13.44 -23.36
CA VAL A 23 0.24 12.12 -22.91
C VAL A 23 0.03 11.27 -24.15
N CYS A 24 0.99 10.40 -24.47
CA CYS A 24 0.76 9.29 -25.39
C CYS A 24 -0.57 8.64 -25.01
N ALA A 25 -1.54 8.64 -25.90
CA ALA A 25 -2.74 7.84 -25.75
C ALA A 25 -2.29 6.39 -25.60
N ALA A 26 -2.32 5.87 -24.37
CA ALA A 26 -2.07 4.46 -24.14
C ALA A 26 -3.17 3.67 -24.89
N PRO A 27 -2.82 2.63 -25.66
CA PRO A 27 -3.83 1.78 -26.28
C PRO A 27 -4.78 1.26 -25.19
N ALA A 28 -6.08 1.19 -25.50
CA ALA A 28 -7.05 0.57 -24.61
C ALA A 28 -6.57 -0.84 -24.28
N ALA A 29 -6.50 -1.17 -22.99
CA ALA A 29 -6.12 -2.51 -22.55
C ALA A 29 -7.10 -3.53 -23.13
N GLU A 30 -6.58 -4.61 -23.74
CA GLU A 30 -7.42 -5.73 -24.14
C GLU A 30 -8.18 -6.28 -22.93
N ALA A 31 -9.44 -6.67 -23.16
CA ALA A 31 -10.23 -7.33 -22.13
C ALA A 31 -9.57 -8.66 -21.76
N LEU A 32 -9.40 -8.91 -20.46
CA LEU A 32 -8.89 -10.17 -19.96
C LEU A 32 -9.85 -11.31 -20.30
N LYS A 33 -9.32 -12.47 -20.68
CA LYS A 33 -10.10 -13.68 -20.92
C LYS A 33 -10.70 -14.20 -19.61
N SER A 34 -11.94 -14.68 -19.67
CA SER A 34 -12.60 -15.39 -18.57
C SER A 34 -12.27 -16.88 -18.59
N TYR A 35 -12.17 -17.48 -17.39
CA TYR A 35 -11.97 -18.91 -17.20
C TYR A 35 -13.01 -19.47 -16.21
N ASN A 36 -13.31 -20.76 -16.30
CA ASN A 36 -14.17 -21.45 -15.34
C ASN A 36 -13.36 -21.86 -14.10
N VAL A 37 -13.23 -20.94 -13.14
CA VAL A 37 -12.47 -21.12 -11.89
C VAL A 37 -13.39 -21.20 -10.68
N VAL A 38 -13.05 -22.09 -9.74
CA VAL A 38 -13.71 -22.19 -8.44
C VAL A 38 -13.14 -21.12 -7.52
N LEU A 39 -13.91 -20.04 -7.29
CA LEU A 39 -13.37 -18.84 -6.64
C LEU A 39 -12.90 -19.08 -5.21
N ASN A 40 -13.62 -19.87 -4.41
CA ASN A 40 -13.27 -20.15 -3.01
C ASN A 40 -12.08 -21.12 -2.84
N GLU A 41 -11.43 -21.52 -3.93
CA GLU A 41 -10.14 -22.24 -3.92
C GLU A 41 -8.98 -21.33 -4.36
N THR A 42 -9.23 -20.03 -4.52
CA THR A 42 -8.22 -19.06 -4.94
C THR A 42 -7.25 -18.78 -3.79
N SER A 43 -5.95 -18.77 -4.07
CA SER A 43 -4.91 -18.30 -3.15
C SER A 43 -4.10 -17.16 -3.78
N VAL A 44 -3.46 -16.36 -2.94
CA VAL A 44 -2.57 -15.29 -3.38
C VAL A 44 -1.19 -15.47 -2.73
N SER A 45 -0.13 -15.30 -3.52
CA SER A 45 1.23 -15.35 -3.00
C SER A 45 2.09 -14.22 -3.54
N GLY A 46 3.20 -13.94 -2.86
CA GLY A 46 4.15 -12.95 -3.32
C GLY A 46 5.46 -12.95 -2.55
N ILE A 47 6.42 -12.18 -3.07
CA ILE A 47 7.72 -11.93 -2.47
C ILE A 47 7.94 -10.43 -2.25
N SER A 48 8.58 -10.02 -1.15
CA SER A 48 8.93 -8.62 -0.87
C SER A 48 7.69 -7.71 -0.91
N SER A 49 7.67 -6.65 -1.71
CA SER A 49 6.49 -5.79 -1.94
C SER A 49 5.25 -6.59 -2.35
N GLY A 50 5.41 -7.66 -3.15
CA GLY A 50 4.35 -8.57 -3.52
C GLY A 50 3.84 -9.42 -2.35
N ALA A 51 4.70 -9.75 -1.39
CA ALA A 51 4.29 -10.45 -0.17
C ALA A 51 3.45 -9.56 0.74
N PHE A 52 3.80 -8.28 0.88
CA PHE A 52 2.96 -7.30 1.57
C PHE A 52 1.60 -7.16 0.88
N MET A 53 1.59 -7.07 -0.45
CA MET A 53 0.35 -7.01 -1.24
C MET A 53 -0.50 -8.27 -1.04
N ALA A 54 0.08 -9.46 -1.08
CA ALA A 54 -0.63 -10.71 -0.88
C ALA A 54 -1.37 -10.75 0.47
N VAL A 55 -0.72 -10.29 1.54
CA VAL A 55 -1.35 -10.15 2.87
C VAL A 55 -2.49 -9.13 2.83
N GLN A 56 -2.29 -7.96 2.22
CA GLN A 56 -3.34 -6.94 2.13
C GLN A 56 -4.53 -7.42 1.30
N PHE A 57 -4.28 -8.11 0.18
CA PHE A 57 -5.29 -8.65 -0.71
C PHE A 57 -6.12 -9.74 -0.02
N GLY A 58 -5.47 -10.63 0.72
CA GLY A 58 -6.15 -11.67 1.50
C GLY A 58 -7.02 -11.10 2.63
N VAL A 59 -6.61 -10.00 3.28
CA VAL A 59 -7.46 -9.31 4.26
C VAL A 59 -8.64 -8.60 3.57
N ALA A 60 -8.41 -7.98 2.43
CA ALA A 60 -9.44 -7.22 1.73
C ALA A 60 -10.52 -8.08 1.07
N ASN A 61 -10.13 -9.26 0.57
CA ASN A 61 -10.97 -10.18 -0.21
C ASN A 61 -11.09 -11.56 0.48
N SER A 62 -11.20 -11.55 1.82
CA SER A 62 -11.19 -12.77 2.63
C SER A 62 -12.36 -13.72 2.38
N ALA A 63 -13.45 -13.27 1.73
CA ALA A 63 -14.59 -14.12 1.41
C ALA A 63 -14.29 -15.09 0.25
N VAL A 64 -13.32 -14.77 -0.61
CA VAL A 64 -12.97 -15.58 -1.79
C VAL A 64 -11.54 -16.12 -1.76
N ILE A 65 -10.66 -15.59 -0.90
CA ILE A 65 -9.28 -16.06 -0.79
C ILE A 65 -9.14 -17.15 0.28
N ALA A 66 -8.86 -18.38 -0.17
CA ALA A 66 -8.65 -19.55 0.66
C ALA A 66 -7.33 -19.51 1.45
N GLY A 67 -6.31 -18.81 0.93
CA GLY A 67 -4.99 -18.78 1.56
C GLY A 67 -4.06 -17.71 1.01
N VAL A 68 -3.11 -17.31 1.86
CA VAL A 68 -2.06 -16.33 1.55
C VAL A 68 -0.69 -16.93 1.84
N ALA A 69 0.24 -16.81 0.89
CA ALA A 69 1.65 -17.13 1.11
C ALA A 69 2.53 -15.87 0.90
N ALA A 70 3.28 -15.48 1.92
CA ALA A 70 4.05 -14.23 1.92
C ALA A 70 5.52 -14.49 2.27
N THR A 71 6.40 -14.36 1.27
CA THR A 71 7.85 -14.58 1.43
C THR A 71 8.59 -13.26 1.51
N ALA A 72 9.45 -13.06 2.51
CA ALA A 72 10.19 -11.82 2.71
C ALA A 72 9.29 -10.56 2.71
N GLY A 73 8.04 -10.71 3.15
CA GLY A 73 7.10 -9.61 3.38
C GLY A 73 7.03 -9.25 4.85
N GLY A 74 5.83 -8.91 5.31
CA GLY A 74 5.60 -8.60 6.71
C GLY A 74 4.12 -8.56 7.05
N PRO A 75 3.80 -8.21 8.30
CA PRO A 75 2.43 -8.19 8.77
C PRO A 75 1.58 -7.16 8.00
N TYR A 76 0.28 -7.40 7.95
CA TYR A 76 -0.70 -6.39 7.57
C TYR A 76 -0.44 -5.09 8.35
N PHE A 77 -0.67 -3.92 7.75
CA PHE A 77 -0.50 -2.62 8.43
C PHE A 77 0.93 -2.33 8.92
N CYS A 78 1.95 -2.98 8.35
CA CYS A 78 3.32 -2.77 8.77
C CYS A 78 3.76 -1.29 8.72
N ALA A 79 3.32 -0.54 7.71
CA ALA A 79 3.56 0.90 7.53
C ALA A 79 2.39 1.80 8.01
N ALA A 80 1.46 1.29 8.84
CA ALA A 80 0.18 1.95 9.09
C ALA A 80 0.23 3.32 9.80
N ASP A 81 1.32 3.64 10.51
CA ASP A 81 1.46 4.96 11.12
C ASP A 81 1.72 6.06 10.06
N ASP A 82 2.38 5.70 8.95
CA ASP A 82 2.59 6.59 7.80
C ASP A 82 1.28 6.89 7.08
N ALA A 83 0.42 5.87 6.91
CA ALA A 83 -0.89 6.01 6.27
C ALA A 83 -1.84 6.94 7.06
N ALA A 84 -1.59 7.14 8.36
CA ALA A 84 -2.34 8.05 9.23
C ALA A 84 -1.72 9.46 9.34
N GLY A 85 -0.76 9.80 8.46
CA GLY A 85 -0.15 11.14 8.38
C GLY A 85 1.00 11.39 9.36
N LYS A 86 1.46 10.38 10.09
CA LYS A 86 2.67 10.44 10.94
C LYS A 86 3.75 9.55 10.33
N PHE A 87 4.45 10.08 9.34
CA PHE A 87 5.53 9.34 8.68
C PHE A 87 6.67 9.06 9.68
N ASP A 88 6.83 7.80 10.08
CA ASP A 88 7.92 7.30 10.94
C ASP A 88 8.75 6.29 10.14
N LEU A 89 9.61 6.82 9.25
CA LEU A 89 10.45 6.00 8.37
C LEU A 89 11.24 4.95 9.15
N SER A 90 11.86 5.33 10.27
CA SER A 90 12.63 4.41 11.10
C SER A 90 11.76 3.31 11.70
N GLY A 91 10.54 3.64 12.13
CA GLY A 91 9.56 2.67 12.61
C GLY A 91 9.02 1.75 11.52
N VAL A 92 8.92 2.22 10.27
CA VAL A 92 8.50 1.43 9.12
C VAL A 92 9.60 0.48 8.68
N LEU A 93 10.84 0.97 8.56
CA LEU A 93 11.99 0.11 8.27
C LEU A 93 12.16 -0.96 9.35
N ALA A 94 12.06 -0.60 10.63
CA ALA A 94 12.16 -1.54 11.75
C ALA A 94 11.05 -2.61 11.80
N ARG A 95 9.87 -2.33 11.22
CA ARG A 95 8.73 -3.27 11.18
C ARG A 95 8.70 -4.09 9.90
N CYS A 96 8.99 -3.47 8.76
CA CYS A 96 8.76 -4.02 7.42
C CYS A 96 10.05 -4.53 6.78
N MET A 97 11.12 -3.76 6.92
CA MET A 97 12.43 -4.07 6.36
C MET A 97 13.35 -4.58 7.48
N GLN A 98 12.94 -5.70 8.07
CA GLN A 98 13.72 -6.38 9.11
C GLN A 98 15.04 -6.85 8.48
N ARG A 99 16.15 -6.76 9.24
CA ARG A 99 17.52 -7.24 8.93
C ARG A 99 18.59 -6.17 8.67
N ASP A 100 18.24 -4.89 8.72
CA ASP A 100 19.22 -3.80 8.81
C ASP A 100 19.61 -3.53 10.29
N PRO A 101 20.91 -3.61 10.66
CA PRO A 101 21.38 -3.26 12.00
C PRO A 101 21.03 -1.83 12.46
N LEU A 102 20.87 -0.89 11.52
CA LEU A 102 20.48 0.49 11.79
C LEU A 102 19.02 0.61 12.23
N TYR A 103 18.18 -0.37 11.89
CA TYR A 103 16.75 -0.41 12.19
C TYR A 103 16.38 -1.70 12.93
N PRO A 104 16.70 -1.81 14.24
CA PRO A 104 16.44 -3.02 15.01
C PRO A 104 14.95 -3.36 14.99
N LYS A 105 14.65 -4.66 14.87
CA LYS A 105 13.28 -5.19 14.78
C LYS A 105 12.40 -4.60 15.88
N LYS A 106 11.31 -3.94 15.47
CA LYS A 106 10.25 -3.49 16.38
C LYS A 106 9.01 -4.34 16.17
N SER A 107 8.62 -5.09 17.20
CA SER A 107 7.37 -5.86 17.16
C SER A 107 6.15 -4.95 17.24
N ILE A 108 5.05 -5.36 16.58
CA ILE A 108 3.75 -4.71 16.72
C ILE A 108 3.27 -4.90 18.17
N ASN A 109 3.01 -3.78 18.86
CA ASN A 109 2.50 -3.81 20.23
C ASN A 109 0.97 -3.84 20.29
N LYS A 110 0.42 -4.07 21.48
CA LYS A 110 -1.04 -4.19 21.71
C LYS A 110 -1.83 -2.97 21.21
N ARG A 111 -1.32 -1.74 21.41
CA ARG A 111 -2.01 -0.51 20.96
C ARG A 111 -2.11 -0.46 19.44
N GLN A 112 -1.02 -0.78 18.75
CA GLN A 112 -0.99 -0.84 17.29
C GLN A 112 -1.95 -1.90 16.78
N MET A 113 -1.93 -3.10 17.39
CA MET A 113 -2.85 -4.19 17.04
C MET A 113 -4.32 -3.80 17.22
N THR A 114 -4.68 -3.20 18.35
CA THR A 114 -6.06 -2.71 18.59
C THR A 114 -6.49 -1.68 17.55
N ARG A 115 -5.59 -0.79 17.12
CA ARG A 115 -5.89 0.18 16.06
C ARG A 115 -6.06 -0.50 14.70
N MET A 116 -5.23 -1.49 14.38
CA MET A 116 -5.35 -2.28 13.14
C MET A 116 -6.73 -2.93 13.06
N PHE A 117 -7.12 -3.71 14.08
CA PHE A 117 -8.44 -4.34 14.14
C PHE A 117 -9.58 -3.32 14.03
N ARG A 118 -9.49 -2.20 14.75
CA ARG A 118 -10.52 -1.15 14.68
C ARG A 118 -10.67 -0.59 13.27
N GLN A 119 -9.55 -0.33 12.59
CA GLN A 119 -9.56 0.22 11.24
C GLN A 119 -10.09 -0.79 10.22
N THR A 120 -9.65 -2.05 10.29
CA THR A 120 -10.12 -3.13 9.42
C THR A 120 -11.63 -3.33 9.59
N ASN A 121 -12.12 -3.43 10.83
CA ASN A 121 -13.54 -3.58 11.10
C ASN A 121 -14.36 -2.37 10.62
N ALA A 122 -13.81 -1.15 10.71
CA ALA A 122 -14.46 0.03 10.16
C ALA A 122 -14.57 -0.03 8.63
N TRP A 123 -13.52 -0.51 7.94
CA TRP A 123 -13.56 -0.71 6.50
C TRP A 123 -14.56 -1.79 6.08
N ALA A 124 -14.60 -2.91 6.80
CA ALA A 124 -15.57 -3.98 6.58
C ALA A 124 -17.01 -3.47 6.74
N LYS A 125 -17.30 -2.73 7.83
CA LYS A 125 -18.61 -2.10 8.05
C LYS A 125 -18.99 -1.09 6.97
N SER A 126 -18.02 -0.43 6.35
CA SER A 126 -18.24 0.50 5.24
C SER A 126 -18.29 -0.16 3.86
N GLY A 127 -18.17 -1.50 3.77
CA GLY A 127 -18.19 -2.24 2.50
C GLY A 127 -16.94 -2.03 1.64
N LYS A 128 -15.84 -1.55 2.21
CA LYS A 128 -14.57 -1.34 1.47
C LYS A 128 -13.72 -2.59 1.35
N ILE A 129 -13.96 -3.55 2.24
CA ILE A 129 -13.35 -4.87 2.28
C ILE A 129 -14.42 -5.86 2.75
N ASP A 130 -14.13 -7.15 2.61
CA ASP A 130 -14.99 -8.22 3.10
C ASP A 130 -15.21 -8.17 4.61
N ALA A 131 -16.28 -8.85 5.05
CA ALA A 131 -16.61 -8.96 6.47
C ALA A 131 -15.47 -9.62 7.25
N THR A 132 -15.04 -8.97 8.31
CA THR A 132 -14.14 -9.54 9.31
C THR A 132 -14.93 -10.51 10.20
N ALA A 133 -14.44 -11.74 10.37
CA ALA A 133 -15.01 -12.74 11.28
C ALA A 133 -14.97 -12.32 12.76
#